data_AF-A0A1F4X4X8-F1
#
_entry.id   AF-A0A1F4X4X8-F1
#
_cell.length_a   1.000
_cell.length_b   1.000
_cell.length_c   1.000
_cell.angle_alpha   90.00
_cell.angle_beta   90.00
_cell.angle_gamma   90.00
#
_symmetry.space_group_name_H-M   'P 1'
#
loop_
_entity.id
_entity.type
_entity.pdbx_description
1 polymer ?
#
loop_
_entity_poly.entity_id
_entity_poly.type
_entity_poly.pdbx_seq_one_letter_code
_entity_poly.pdbx_strand_id
1 'polypeptide(L)'
;VNLDQIQKGSKDKFYKIVLLVCLFFMSIVGIVWGIQGGSVFDWFFLNVYYPMQSTMFALLAFYIASAAFRAFRIRSVQAALLAITAVFVMIGRVPIGEAIWKDFSNFSEWIMNVPQLAGKRAILIGAALGAISTGLKVIAGLERTHLGQD
;
A
#
# COMPACT_ATOMS: atom_id res chain seq x y z
N VAL A 1 -25.37 -1.81 -0.13
CA VAL A 1 -24.25 -0.82 -0.17
C VAL A 1 -24.11 -0.14 -1.54
N ASN A 2 -23.72 -0.82 -2.64
CA ASN A 2 -23.66 -0.15 -3.96
C ASN A 2 -25.06 0.14 -4.58
N LEU A 3 -26.08 -0.65 -4.26
CA LEU A 3 -27.45 -0.45 -4.76
C LEU A 3 -28.17 0.73 -4.06
N ASP A 4 -27.90 0.95 -2.76
CA ASP A 4 -28.56 1.99 -1.97
C ASP A 4 -28.12 3.41 -2.34
N GLN A 5 -26.86 3.58 -2.77
CA GLN A 5 -26.34 4.90 -3.18
C GLN A 5 -26.72 5.29 -4.61
N ILE A 6 -27.14 4.33 -5.44
CA ILE A 6 -27.77 4.60 -6.75
C ILE A 6 -29.14 5.25 -6.54
N GLN A 7 -29.83 4.96 -5.43
CA GLN A 7 -31.14 5.54 -5.12
C GLN A 7 -31.08 6.94 -4.47
N LYS A 8 -29.98 7.31 -3.79
CA LYS A 8 -29.89 8.56 -3.00
C LYS A 8 -29.17 9.75 -3.64
N GLY A 9 -28.66 9.63 -4.86
CA GLY A 9 -28.22 10.81 -5.62
C GLY A 9 -26.83 11.36 -5.25
N SER A 10 -25.86 10.48 -5.04
CA SER A 10 -24.45 10.87 -4.90
C SER A 10 -23.86 11.35 -6.23
N LYS A 11 -22.94 12.34 -6.19
CA LYS A 11 -22.15 12.80 -7.35
C LYS A 11 -21.40 11.66 -8.06
N ASP A 12 -21.15 10.55 -7.38
CA ASP A 12 -20.38 9.40 -7.89
C ASP A 12 -21.24 8.24 -8.41
N LYS A 13 -22.56 8.43 -8.55
CA LYS A 13 -23.49 7.39 -9.01
C LYS A 13 -23.05 6.75 -10.34
N PHE A 14 -22.48 7.55 -11.25
CA PHE A 14 -21.96 7.05 -12.53
C PHE A 14 -20.83 6.03 -12.33
N TYR A 15 -19.81 6.35 -11.52
CA TYR A 15 -18.67 5.47 -11.28
C TYR A 15 -19.07 4.17 -10.57
N LYS A 16 -20.05 4.23 -9.66
CA LYS A 16 -20.54 3.04 -8.95
C LYS A 16 -21.32 2.10 -9.87
N ILE A 17 -22.13 2.66 -10.77
CA ILE A 17 -22.81 1.88 -11.81
C ILE A 17 -21.79 1.23 -12.73
N VAL A 18 -20.79 1.99 -13.21
CA VAL A 18 -19.72 1.46 -14.08
C VAL A 18 -18.97 0.32 -13.37
N LEU A 19 -18.63 0.48 -12.08
CA LEU A 19 -17.96 -0.57 -11.31
C LEU A 19 -18.79 -1.85 -11.24
N LEU A 20 -20.09 -1.74 -10.90
CA LEU A 20 -20.98 -2.91 -10.84
C LEU A 20 -21.10 -3.59 -12.20
N VAL A 21 -21.30 -2.81 -13.27
CA VAL A 21 -21.37 -3.34 -14.63
C VAL A 21 -20.08 -4.06 -15.00
N CYS A 22 -18.91 -3.48 -14.73
CA CYS A 22 -17.62 -4.11 -14.96
C CYS A 22 -17.43 -5.40 -14.14
N LEU A 23 -17.90 -5.45 -12.89
CA LEU A 23 -17.82 -6.64 -12.04
C LEU A 23 -18.65 -7.80 -12.57
N PHE A 24 -19.91 -7.53 -12.94
CA PHE A 24 -20.77 -8.55 -13.55
C PHE A 24 -20.26 -8.96 -14.92
N PHE A 25 -19.80 -8.00 -15.74
CA PHE A 25 -19.20 -8.27 -17.04
C PHE A 25 -17.99 -9.21 -16.92
N MET A 26 -17.02 -8.89 -16.06
CA MET A 26 -15.83 -9.72 -15.87
C MET A 26 -16.17 -11.10 -15.28
N SER A 27 -17.15 -11.19 -14.38
CA SER A 27 -17.61 -12.49 -13.86
C SER A 27 -18.26 -13.35 -14.93
N ILE A 28 -19.16 -12.78 -15.74
CA ILE A 28 -19.84 -13.50 -16.82
C ILE A 28 -18.84 -13.95 -17.89
N VAL A 29 -17.93 -13.06 -18.31
CA VAL A 29 -16.89 -13.38 -19.30
C VAL A 29 -15.97 -14.48 -18.78
N GLY A 30 -15.56 -14.43 -17.51
CA GLY A 30 -14.73 -15.46 -16.89
C GLY A 30 -15.41 -16.83 -16.80
N ILE A 31 -16.71 -16.88 -16.50
CA ILE A 31 -17.48 -18.14 -16.40
C ILE A 31 -17.77 -18.73 -17.79
N VAL A 32 -18.09 -17.91 -18.79
CA VAL A 32 -18.53 -18.38 -20.11
C VAL A 32 -17.36 -18.67 -21.05
N TRP A 33 -16.33 -17.81 -21.05
CA TRP A 33 -15.19 -17.89 -21.98
C TRP A 33 -13.90 -18.41 -21.35
N GLY A 34 -13.92 -18.67 -20.04
CA GLY A 34 -12.78 -19.21 -19.30
C GLY A 34 -11.64 -18.22 -19.06
N ILE A 35 -10.71 -18.64 -18.21
CA ILE A 35 -9.57 -17.82 -17.71
C ILE A 35 -8.25 -18.23 -18.41
N GLN A 36 -8.33 -19.03 -19.47
CA GLN A 36 -7.13 -19.49 -20.19
C GLN A 36 -6.50 -18.37 -21.01
N GLY A 37 -5.18 -18.45 -21.20
CA GLY A 37 -4.42 -17.46 -21.96
C GLY A 37 -4.98 -17.26 -23.37
N GLY A 38 -5.24 -16.02 -23.74
CA GLY A 38 -5.89 -15.65 -25.01
C GLY A 38 -7.42 -15.58 -24.98
N SER A 39 -8.08 -15.82 -23.84
CA SER A 39 -9.50 -15.55 -23.68
C SER A 39 -9.80 -14.05 -23.62
N VAL A 40 -11.07 -13.69 -23.84
CA VAL A 40 -11.53 -12.28 -23.72
C VAL A 40 -11.26 -11.74 -22.31
N PHE A 41 -11.37 -12.60 -21.28
CA PHE A 41 -11.05 -12.23 -19.91
C PHE A 41 -9.57 -11.84 -19.75
N ASP A 42 -8.67 -12.66 -20.29
CA ASP A 42 -7.22 -12.45 -20.20
C ASP A 42 -6.79 -11.16 -20.93
N TRP A 43 -7.41 -10.87 -22.08
CA TRP A 43 -7.15 -9.63 -22.80
C TRP A 43 -7.53 -8.39 -21.99
N PHE A 44 -8.72 -8.35 -21.39
CA PHE A 44 -9.14 -7.25 -20.53
C PHE A 44 -8.28 -7.14 -19.26
N PHE A 45 -7.90 -8.27 -18.68
CA PHE A 45 -7.03 -8.31 -17.52
C PHE A 45 -5.64 -7.70 -17.84
N LEU A 46 -4.99 -8.14 -18.91
CA LEU A 46 -3.65 -7.70 -19.28
C LEU A 46 -3.59 -6.27 -19.86
N ASN A 47 -4.64 -5.83 -20.55
CA ASN A 47 -4.62 -4.52 -21.23
C ASN A 47 -5.31 -3.40 -20.42
N VAL A 48 -6.18 -3.73 -19.47
CA VAL A 48 -6.91 -2.74 -18.67
C VAL A 48 -6.51 -2.81 -17.21
N TYR A 49 -6.70 -3.97 -16.58
CA TYR A 49 -6.48 -4.10 -15.13
C TYR A 49 -4.99 -3.99 -14.78
N TYR A 50 -4.12 -4.71 -15.49
CA TYR A 50 -2.69 -4.76 -15.21
C TYR A 50 -2.01 -3.38 -15.34
N PRO A 51 -2.22 -2.58 -16.41
CA PRO A 51 -1.64 -1.24 -16.51
C PRO A 51 -2.20 -0.26 -15.47
N MET A 52 -3.48 -0.34 -15.13
CA MET A 52 -4.06 0.48 -14.06
C MET A 52 -3.41 0.19 -12.70
N GLN A 53 -3.21 -1.09 -12.38
CA GLN A 53 -2.51 -1.47 -11.15
C GLN A 53 -1.04 -1.00 -11.19
N SER A 54 -0.37 -1.18 -12.33
CA SER A 54 1.01 -0.73 -12.53
C SER A 54 1.18 0.79 -12.39
N THR A 55 0.25 1.59 -12.89
CA THR A 55 0.30 3.06 -12.72
C THR A 55 0.14 3.47 -11.26
N MET A 56 -0.74 2.79 -10.50
CA MET A 56 -0.87 3.02 -9.06
C MET A 56 0.43 2.69 -8.31
N PHE A 57 1.08 1.56 -8.63
CA PHE A 57 2.38 1.20 -8.07
C PHE A 57 3.50 2.16 -8.49
N ALA A 58 3.52 2.61 -9.75
CA ALA A 58 4.51 3.57 -10.25
C ALA A 58 4.39 4.92 -9.51
N LEU A 59 3.17 5.40 -9.30
CA LEU A 59 2.91 6.61 -8.52
C LEU A 59 3.36 6.42 -7.06
N LEU A 60 3.02 5.30 -6.43
CA LEU A 60 3.47 5.00 -5.06
C LEU A 60 5.00 4.99 -4.97
N ALA A 61 5.69 4.35 -5.91
CA ALA A 61 7.15 4.33 -5.95
C ALA A 61 7.73 5.75 -6.06
N PHE A 62 7.19 6.59 -6.95
CA PHE A 62 7.62 7.98 -7.08
C PHE A 62 7.37 8.80 -5.81
N TYR A 63 6.19 8.68 -5.19
CA TYR A 63 5.87 9.38 -3.94
C TYR A 63 6.76 8.93 -2.78
N ILE A 64 7.02 7.63 -2.66
CA ILE A 64 7.93 7.08 -1.64
C ILE A 64 9.34 7.61 -1.86
N ALA A 65 9.84 7.60 -3.09
CA ALA A 65 11.17 8.14 -3.41
C ALA A 65 11.26 9.65 -3.11
N SER A 66 10.25 10.43 -3.47
CA SER A 66 10.19 11.88 -3.18
C SER A 66 10.12 12.18 -1.68
N ALA A 67 9.32 11.42 -0.93
CA ALA A 67 9.22 11.54 0.52
C ALA A 67 10.53 11.13 1.20
N ALA A 68 11.14 10.03 0.75
CA ALA A 68 12.43 9.56 1.24
C ALA A 68 13.54 10.59 0.96
N PHE A 69 13.61 11.16 -0.24
CA PHE A 69 14.58 12.22 -0.56
C PHE A 69 14.39 13.46 0.35
N ARG A 70 13.14 13.83 0.63
CA ARG A 70 12.83 14.92 1.57
C ARG A 70 13.22 14.59 3.01
N ALA A 71 13.07 13.33 3.43
CA ALA A 71 13.38 12.86 4.78
C ALA A 71 14.87 12.58 5.01
N PHE A 72 15.61 12.13 3.98
CA PHE A 72 17.04 11.81 4.04
C PHE A 72 17.96 12.98 3.66
N ARG A 73 17.42 14.15 3.28
CA ARG A 73 18.23 15.35 3.10
C ARG A 73 18.80 15.77 4.46
N ILE A 74 20.10 15.55 4.66
CA ILE A 74 20.82 15.81 5.91
C ILE A 74 20.70 17.29 6.27
N ARG A 75 19.71 17.59 7.11
CA ARG A 75 19.42 18.92 7.64
C ARG A 75 19.37 18.92 9.17
N SER A 76 19.40 17.74 9.78
CA SER A 76 19.41 17.57 11.23
C SER A 76 20.30 16.39 11.63
N VAL A 77 20.72 16.39 12.90
CA VAL A 77 21.53 15.31 13.49
C VAL A 77 20.78 13.97 13.42
N GLN A 78 19.45 13.97 13.56
CA GLN A 78 18.66 12.74 13.45
C GLN A 78 18.68 12.18 12.01
N ALA A 79 18.53 13.02 11.00
CA ALA A 79 18.58 12.59 9.60
C ALA A 79 19.98 12.06 9.21
N ALA A 80 21.05 12.64 9.76
CA ALA A 80 22.42 12.16 9.59
C ALA A 80 22.61 10.76 10.18
N LEU A 81 22.13 10.53 11.42
CA LEU A 81 22.18 9.21 12.07
C LEU A 81 21.41 8.15 11.27
N LEU A 82 20.23 8.50 10.73
CA LEU A 82 19.46 7.61 9.86
C LEU A 82 20.17 7.31 8.53
N ALA A 83 20.81 8.31 7.92
CA ALA A 83 21.56 8.10 6.68
C ALA A 83 22.78 7.18 6.90
N ILE A 84 23.54 7.41 7.97
CA ILE A 84 24.70 6.60 8.34
C ILE A 84 24.29 5.15 8.63
N THR A 85 23.25 4.95 9.44
CA THR A 85 22.74 3.61 9.74
C THR A 85 22.21 2.90 8.50
N ALA A 86 21.56 3.60 7.58
CA ALA A 86 21.12 3.04 6.30
C ALA A 86 22.28 2.56 5.42
N VAL A 87 23.38 3.31 5.35
CA VAL A 87 24.59 2.91 4.60
C VAL A 87 25.19 1.63 5.20
N PHE A 88 25.33 1.56 6.52
CA PHE A 88 25.86 0.35 7.17
C PHE A 88 24.96 -0.88 6.93
N VAL A 89 23.64 -0.72 7.05
CA VAL A 89 22.69 -1.82 6.78
C VAL A 89 22.72 -2.25 5.32
N MET A 90 22.84 -1.32 4.37
CA MET A 90 22.95 -1.66 2.94
C MET A 90 24.21 -2.47 2.64
N ILE A 91 25.36 -2.08 3.20
CA ILE A 91 26.62 -2.84 3.03
C ILE A 91 26.49 -4.24 3.65
N GLY A 92 25.75 -4.38 4.75
CA GLY A 92 25.60 -5.66 5.46
C GLY A 92 24.69 -6.66 4.75
N ARG A 93 23.88 -6.19 3.80
CA ARG A 93 22.98 -7.02 2.99
C ARG A 93 23.57 -7.43 1.64
N VAL A 94 24.71 -6.84 1.25
CA VAL A 94 25.42 -7.17 0.01
C VAL A 94 26.56 -8.14 0.34
N PRO A 95 26.81 -9.19 -0.47
CA PRO A 95 27.89 -10.17 -0.22
C PRO A 95 29.31 -9.55 -0.15
N ILE A 96 29.48 -8.29 -0.58
CA ILE A 96 30.71 -7.50 -0.41
C ILE A 96 30.98 -7.19 1.07
N GLY A 97 29.95 -7.08 1.92
CA GLY A 97 30.10 -6.81 3.34
C GLY A 97 30.85 -7.90 4.09
N GLU A 98 30.59 -9.17 3.77
CA GLU A 98 31.28 -10.32 4.38
C GLU A 98 32.76 -10.41 3.99
N ALA A 99 33.11 -9.89 2.80
CA ALA A 99 34.50 -9.84 2.33
C ALA A 99 35.35 -8.81 3.11
N ILE A 100 34.72 -7.76 3.65
CA ILE A 100 35.39 -6.73 4.46
C ILE A 100 35.45 -7.17 5.93
N TRP A 101 34.35 -7.70 6.45
CA TRP A 101 34.27 -8.18 7.83
C TRP A 101 33.21 -9.28 7.96
N LYS A 102 33.66 -10.48 8.38
CA LYS A 102 32.82 -11.69 8.46
C LYS A 102 31.57 -11.56 9.33
N ASP A 103 31.62 -10.75 10.39
CA ASP A 103 30.48 -10.55 11.32
C ASP A 103 29.65 -9.30 11.01
N PHE A 104 29.91 -8.61 9.90
CA PHE A 104 29.18 -7.40 9.56
C PHE A 104 27.68 -7.66 9.29
N SER A 105 27.36 -8.86 8.78
CA SER A 105 25.98 -9.33 8.62
C SER A 105 25.23 -9.39 9.97
N ASN A 106 25.86 -9.94 11.02
CA ASN A 106 25.30 -10.02 12.37
C ASN A 106 24.98 -8.64 12.96
N PHE A 107 25.86 -7.66 12.73
CA PHE A 107 25.63 -6.27 13.15
C PHE A 107 24.45 -5.62 12.41
N SER A 108 24.37 -5.81 11.09
CA SER A 108 23.23 -5.33 10.30
C SER A 108 21.92 -6.02 10.70
N GLU A 109 21.95 -7.30 11.05
CA GLU A 109 20.79 -8.02 11.55
C GLU A 109 20.32 -7.51 12.91
N TRP A 110 21.23 -7.19 13.82
CA TRP A 110 20.89 -6.59 15.10
C TRP A 110 20.13 -5.26 14.93
N ILE A 111 20.60 -4.38 14.03
CA ILE A 111 19.90 -3.12 13.70
C ILE A 111 18.48 -3.39 13.18
N MET A 112 18.33 -4.40 12.32
CA MET A 112 17.03 -4.74 11.72
C MET A 112 16.07 -5.39 12.71
N ASN A 113 16.58 -6.20 13.64
CA ASN A 113 15.78 -6.99 14.56
C ASN A 113 15.43 -6.29 15.87
N VAL A 114 16.22 -5.28 16.28
CA VAL A 114 16.00 -4.56 17.54
C VAL A 114 15.30 -3.21 17.29
N PRO A 115 15.98 -2.11 16.90
CA PRO A 115 15.33 -0.81 16.78
C PRO A 115 14.35 -0.71 15.62
N GLN A 116 14.71 -1.25 14.45
CA GLN A 116 13.86 -1.20 13.25
C GLN A 116 12.56 -2.00 13.46
N LEU A 117 12.65 -3.21 14.01
CA LEU A 117 11.48 -4.05 14.28
C LEU A 117 10.58 -3.45 15.37
N ALA A 118 11.16 -2.86 16.41
CA ALA A 118 10.41 -2.16 17.46
C ALA A 118 9.60 -0.99 16.87
N GLY A 119 10.23 -0.15 16.03
CA GLY A 119 9.56 0.96 15.36
C GLY A 119 8.42 0.51 14.45
N LYS A 120 8.65 -0.52 13.62
CA LYS A 120 7.59 -1.10 12.76
C LYS A 120 6.40 -1.60 13.58
N ARG A 121 6.65 -2.30 14.68
CA ARG A 121 5.60 -2.79 15.58
C ARG A 121 4.83 -1.64 16.23
N ALA A 122 5.51 -0.59 16.69
CA ALA A 122 4.86 0.58 17.27
C ALA A 122 3.92 1.28 16.26
N ILE A 123 4.37 1.45 15.01
CA ILE A 123 3.55 2.03 13.93
C ILE A 123 2.32 1.15 13.64
N LEU A 124 2.51 -0.17 13.50
CA LEU A 124 1.42 -1.11 13.24
C LEU A 124 0.38 -1.11 14.37
N ILE A 125 0.82 -1.12 15.62
CA ILE A 125 -0.06 -1.06 16.79
C ILE A 125 -0.81 0.28 16.82
N GLY A 126 -0.11 1.39 16.58
CA GLY A 126 -0.73 2.72 16.52
C GLY A 126 -1.78 2.83 15.40
N ALA A 127 -1.47 2.32 14.21
CA ALA A 127 -2.41 2.29 13.09
C ALA A 127 -3.63 1.41 13.39
N ALA A 128 -3.43 0.23 14.00
CA ALA A 128 -4.50 -0.67 14.40
C ALA A 128 -5.41 -0.02 15.45
N LEU A 129 -4.86 0.60 16.48
CA LEU A 129 -5.62 1.34 17.49
C LEU A 129 -6.39 2.52 16.87
N GLY A 130 -5.78 3.24 15.92
CA GLY A 130 -6.45 4.30 15.16
C GLY A 130 -7.65 3.77 14.38
N ALA A 131 -7.48 2.66 13.65
CA ALA A 131 -8.56 2.02 12.91
C ALA A 131 -9.70 1.52 13.83
N ILE A 132 -9.35 0.93 14.98
CA ILE A 132 -10.34 0.49 15.99
C ILE A 132 -11.09 1.71 16.56
N SER A 133 -10.39 2.81 16.83
CA SER A 133 -11.02 4.05 17.33
C SER A 133 -12.03 4.62 16.33
N THR A 134 -11.67 4.68 15.04
CA THR A 134 -12.61 5.09 13.99
C THR A 134 -13.79 4.13 13.89
N GLY A 135 -13.55 2.82 13.94
CA GLY A 135 -14.62 1.81 13.95
C GLY A 135 -15.57 1.98 15.14
N LEU A 136 -15.04 2.26 16.34
CA LEU A 136 -15.83 2.48 17.55
C LEU A 136 -16.70 3.74 17.45
N LYS A 137 -16.18 4.83 16.89
CA LYS A 137 -16.96 6.06 16.68
C LYS A 137 -18.11 5.87 15.71
N VAL A 138 -17.91 5.04 14.67
CA VAL A 138 -18.95 4.66 13.71
C VAL A 138 -20.03 3.82 14.39
N ILE A 139 -19.65 2.79 15.16
CA ILE A 139 -20.61 1.92 15.87
C ILE A 139 -21.39 2.70 16.94
N ALA A 140 -20.72 3.58 17.68
CA ALA A 140 -21.34 4.44 18.70
C ALA A 140 -22.19 5.57 18.09
N GLY A 141 -22.24 5.72 16.77
CA GLY A 141 -23.02 6.76 16.08
C GLY A 141 -22.51 8.18 16.29
N LEU A 142 -21.32 8.35 16.89
CA LEU A 142 -20.67 9.64 17.14
C LEU A 142 -20.12 10.24 15.84
N GLU A 143 -19.54 9.38 15.00
CA GLU A 143 -19.31 9.70 13.60
C GLU A 143 -20.55 9.23 12.85
N ARG A 144 -21.47 10.17 12.56
CA ARG A 144 -22.39 9.99 11.45
C ARG A 144 -21.52 9.89 10.22
N THR A 145 -21.21 8.67 9.81
CA THR A 145 -20.45 8.48 8.60
C THR A 145 -21.22 9.21 7.50
N HIS A 146 -20.58 10.16 6.83
CA HIS A 146 -21.15 10.84 5.66
C HIS A 146 -21.45 9.85 4.50
N LEU A 147 -21.26 8.54 4.72
CA LEU A 147 -21.77 7.42 3.93
C LEU A 147 -23.32 7.37 3.78
N GLY A 148 -24.04 8.40 4.23
CA GLY A 148 -25.47 8.62 3.96
C GLY A 148 -25.83 9.97 3.31
N GLN A 149 -24.87 10.87 3.09
CA GLN A 149 -25.02 12.13 2.33
C GLN A 149 -23.78 12.35 1.46
N ASP A 150 -23.56 11.37 0.59
CA ASP A 150 -23.37 11.55 -0.85
C ASP A 150 -23.63 10.16 -1.42
#